data_AF-A0A817AHC2-F1
#
_entry.id   AF-A0A817AHC2-F1
#
_cell.length_a   1.000
_cell.length_b   1.000
_cell.length_c   1.000
_cell.angle_alpha   90.00
_cell.angle_beta   90.00
_cell.angle_gamma   90.00
#
_symmetry.space_group_name_H-M   'P 1'
#
loop_
_entity.id
_entity.type
_entity.pdbx_description
1 polymer ?
#
loop_
_entity_poly.entity_id
_entity_poly.type
_entity_poly.pdbx_seq_one_letter_code
_entity_poly.pdbx_strand_id
1 'polypeptide(L)'
;MIKKANDFHPNIKLEANIGSCVSFLDLLINNKNGILSTSVHHKPAAEPCVVPFISDHPRHVFSNIIQAALLRAVRYSSTLDIFEKERRAIRLMLLYNGYPSTYIDIHFRKFFGNAISQSSMIPFIDNENQFLIMRNRLLPRASAKERETQHRIAAVRLNEETKDTNDKEKRTMITTIPKQNKQNKFANTLFLHYTHEKRLHSMKRQIHKIFSETFQDTLAMNLRLIVGHRNHRNIGHELIQKRPTASILKPQQLPSKVFLVNSCLPVIFN
;
A
#
# COMPACT_ATOMS: atom_id res chain seq x y z
N MET A 1 -14.33 -29.15 -17.75
CA MET A 1 -14.55 -28.32 -16.54
C MET A 1 -14.53 -26.83 -16.85
N ILE A 2 -13.47 -26.30 -17.49
CA ILE A 2 -13.32 -24.87 -17.80
C ILE A 2 -14.43 -24.32 -18.71
N LYS A 3 -14.83 -25.05 -19.76
CA LYS A 3 -15.92 -24.61 -20.67
C LYS A 3 -17.22 -24.33 -19.90
N LYS A 4 -17.67 -25.26 -19.05
CA LYS A 4 -18.85 -25.09 -18.18
C LYS A 4 -18.72 -23.92 -17.20
N ALA A 5 -17.51 -23.62 -16.74
CA ALA A 5 -17.28 -22.52 -15.80
C ALA A 5 -17.33 -21.15 -16.50
N ASN A 6 -16.91 -21.08 -17.78
CA ASN A 6 -17.02 -19.87 -18.59
C ASN A 6 -18.47 -19.53 -18.97
N ASP A 7 -19.36 -20.53 -18.95
CA ASP A 7 -20.79 -20.31 -19.20
C ASP A 7 -21.52 -19.69 -18.00
N PHE A 8 -20.89 -19.62 -16.82
CA PHE A 8 -21.53 -19.12 -15.60
C PHE A 8 -21.69 -17.59 -15.57
N HIS A 9 -20.79 -16.84 -16.21
CA HIS A 9 -20.88 -15.37 -16.22
C HIS A 9 -20.29 -14.76 -17.50
N PRO A 10 -21.03 -13.89 -18.23
CA PRO A 10 -20.63 -13.39 -19.54
C PRO A 10 -19.32 -12.57 -19.52
N ASN A 11 -19.00 -11.94 -18.39
CA ASN A 11 -17.82 -11.08 -18.26
C ASN A 11 -16.61 -11.75 -17.60
N ILE A 12 -16.70 -13.01 -17.17
CA ILE A 12 -15.57 -13.70 -16.50
C ILE A 12 -15.18 -14.89 -17.37
N LYS A 13 -14.00 -14.81 -17.99
CA LYS A 13 -13.40 -15.92 -18.75
C LYS A 13 -12.25 -16.51 -17.95
N LEU A 14 -12.31 -17.82 -17.75
CA LEU A 14 -11.24 -18.62 -17.21
C LEU A 14 -10.43 -19.20 -18.37
N GLU A 15 -9.13 -18.95 -18.31
CA GLU A 15 -8.14 -19.53 -19.20
C GLU A 15 -7.27 -20.47 -18.38
N ALA A 16 -6.97 -21.66 -18.90
CA ALA A 16 -5.97 -22.54 -18.31
C ALA A 16 -4.82 -22.71 -19.28
N ASN A 17 -3.64 -22.32 -18.82
CA ASN A 17 -2.40 -22.52 -19.52
C ASN A 17 -1.58 -23.56 -18.77
N ILE A 18 -1.20 -24.63 -19.46
CA ILE A 18 -0.26 -25.63 -18.96
C ILE A 18 1.08 -25.32 -19.60
N GLY A 19 2.07 -24.97 -18.78
CA GLY A 19 3.41 -24.62 -19.25
C GLY A 19 4.44 -24.72 -18.14
N SER A 20 5.71 -24.61 -18.51
CA SER A 20 6.82 -24.49 -17.56
C SER A 20 6.84 -23.12 -16.86
N CYS A 21 6.11 -22.14 -17.39
CA CYS A 21 6.06 -20.79 -16.85
C CYS A 21 4.61 -20.31 -16.81
N VAL A 22 4.18 -19.75 -15.68
CA VAL A 22 2.85 -19.16 -15.52
C VAL A 22 2.95 -17.86 -14.73
N SER A 23 2.28 -16.81 -15.20
CA SER A 23 2.09 -15.59 -14.43
C SER A 23 0.76 -15.62 -13.70
N PHE A 24 0.77 -15.21 -12.44
CA PHE A 24 -0.43 -15.03 -11.63
C PHE A 24 -0.28 -13.74 -10.83
N LEU A 25 -1.14 -12.76 -11.13
CA LEU A 25 -1.04 -11.40 -10.59
C LEU A 25 0.36 -10.80 -10.85
N ASP A 26 1.04 -10.38 -9.79
CA ASP A 26 2.38 -9.79 -9.82
C ASP A 26 3.50 -10.85 -9.73
N LEU A 27 3.18 -12.15 -9.82
CA LEU A 27 4.10 -13.25 -9.57
C LEU A 27 4.29 -14.11 -10.82
N LEU A 28 5.55 -14.42 -11.15
CA LEU A 28 5.93 -15.33 -12.22
C LEU A 28 6.46 -16.61 -11.60
N ILE A 29 5.82 -17.74 -11.88
CA ILE A 29 6.23 -19.07 -11.44
C ILE A 29 6.88 -19.77 -12.62
N ASN A 30 8.10 -20.23 -12.44
CA ASN A 30 8.84 -20.99 -13.44
C ASN A 30 9.27 -22.33 -12.85
N ASN A 31 8.90 -23.41 -13.53
CA ASN A 31 9.27 -24.78 -13.22
C ASN A 31 10.46 -25.19 -14.09
N LYS A 32 11.64 -25.27 -13.47
CA LYS A 32 12.87 -25.75 -14.10
C LYS A 32 13.15 -27.16 -13.61
N ASN A 33 12.86 -28.16 -14.43
CA ASN A 33 13.14 -29.58 -14.14
C ASN A 33 12.56 -30.07 -12.80
N GLY A 34 11.33 -29.65 -12.47
CA GLY A 34 10.65 -30.02 -11.21
C GLY A 34 10.92 -29.05 -10.06
N ILE A 35 11.83 -28.09 -10.22
CA ILE A 35 12.13 -27.07 -9.21
C ILE A 35 11.36 -25.79 -9.54
N LEU A 36 10.47 -25.39 -8.63
CA LEU A 36 9.73 -24.14 -8.74
C LEU A 36 10.60 -22.96 -8.29
N SER A 37 10.77 -22.01 -9.20
CA SER A 37 11.36 -20.70 -8.93
C SER A 37 10.29 -19.62 -9.11
N THR A 38 10.36 -18.58 -8.28
CA THR A 38 9.40 -17.48 -8.30
C THR A 38 10.14 -16.16 -8.50
N SER A 39 9.52 -15.24 -9.26
CA SER A 39 10.01 -13.88 -9.45
C SER A 39 8.86 -12.89 -9.57
N VAL A 40 9.16 -11.58 -9.53
CA VAL A 40 8.16 -10.54 -9.84
C VAL A 40 7.83 -10.60 -11.33
N HIS A 41 6.54 -10.59 -11.66
CA HIS A 41 6.07 -10.49 -13.04
C HIS A 41 5.94 -9.03 -13.46
N HIS A 42 6.70 -8.63 -14.49
CA HIS A 42 6.57 -7.33 -15.14
C HIS A 42 5.80 -7.49 -16.44
N LYS A 43 4.74 -6.68 -16.63
CA LYS A 43 4.00 -6.66 -17.88
C LYS A 43 4.87 -5.99 -18.96
N PRO A 44 5.16 -6.65 -20.10
CA PRO A 44 6.08 -6.12 -21.11
C PRO A 44 5.67 -4.74 -21.66
N ALA A 45 4.37 -4.49 -21.76
CA ALA A 45 3.80 -3.24 -22.27
C ALA A 45 3.50 -2.20 -21.19
N ALA A 46 3.71 -2.52 -19.90
CA ALA A 46 3.49 -1.56 -18.84
C ALA A 46 4.76 -0.74 -18.64
N GLU A 47 4.64 0.57 -18.84
CA GLU A 47 5.68 1.49 -18.42
C GLU A 47 5.85 1.38 -16.89
N PRO A 48 7.09 1.36 -16.36
CA PRO A 48 7.34 1.34 -14.93
C PRO A 48 7.05 2.74 -14.35
N CYS A 49 5.78 3.13 -14.36
CA CYS A 49 5.30 4.42 -13.91
C CYS A 49 4.95 4.33 -12.43
N VAL A 50 5.70 5.06 -11.60
CA VAL A 50 5.33 5.35 -10.22
C VAL A 50 5.09 6.84 -10.09
N VAL A 51 4.56 7.28 -8.95
CA VAL A 51 4.36 8.70 -8.69
C VAL A 51 5.71 9.45 -8.85
N PRO A 52 5.83 10.42 -9.78
CA PRO A 52 7.07 11.17 -9.99
C PRO A 52 7.49 11.93 -8.73
N PHE A 53 8.80 11.99 -8.45
CA PHE A 53 9.30 12.56 -7.19
C PHE A 53 8.99 14.06 -7.00
N ILE A 54 8.79 14.78 -8.11
CA ILE A 54 8.45 16.22 -8.12
C ILE A 54 6.96 16.49 -7.89
N SER A 55 6.12 15.46 -7.85
CA SER A 55 4.68 15.64 -7.65
C SER A 55 4.35 16.13 -6.23
N ASP A 56 3.22 16.80 -6.08
CA ASP A 56 2.75 17.35 -4.79
C ASP A 56 2.10 16.27 -3.91
N HIS A 57 2.88 15.24 -3.57
CA HIS A 57 2.46 14.19 -2.65
C HIS A 57 3.23 14.28 -1.32
N PRO A 58 2.62 13.86 -0.20
CA PRO A 58 3.32 13.76 1.06
C PRO A 58 4.55 12.84 0.99
N ARG A 59 5.62 13.18 1.72
CA ARG A 59 6.89 12.40 1.73
C ARG A 59 6.73 10.92 2.06
N HIS A 60 5.73 10.57 2.86
CA HIS A 60 5.46 9.18 3.21
C HIS A 60 5.00 8.34 2.01
N VAL A 61 4.37 8.94 1.00
CA VAL A 61 3.92 8.24 -0.23
C VAL A 61 5.14 7.72 -0.99
N PHE A 62 6.12 8.60 -1.25
CA PHE A 62 7.38 8.24 -1.92
C PHE A 62 8.15 7.16 -1.15
N SER A 63 8.24 7.30 0.17
CA SER A 63 8.86 6.28 1.03
C SER A 63 8.13 4.94 0.90
N ASN A 64 6.79 4.94 0.92
CA ASN A 64 5.98 3.74 0.84
C ASN A 64 6.10 3.04 -0.50
N ILE A 65 6.23 3.77 -1.60
CA ILE A 65 6.48 3.19 -2.94
C ILE A 65 7.76 2.33 -2.90
N ILE A 66 8.85 2.88 -2.37
CA ILE A 66 10.13 2.16 -2.25
C ILE A 66 9.99 0.93 -1.34
N GLN A 67 9.38 1.11 -0.17
CA GLN A 67 9.19 0.03 0.80
C GLN A 67 8.32 -1.11 0.25
N ALA A 68 7.22 -0.78 -0.41
CA ALA A 68 6.32 -1.76 -1.00
C ALA A 68 6.97 -2.52 -2.16
N ALA A 69 7.71 -1.84 -3.02
CA ALA A 69 8.44 -2.46 -4.12
C ALA A 69 9.50 -3.45 -3.60
N LEU A 70 10.32 -3.04 -2.64
CA LEU A 70 11.33 -3.90 -2.03
C LEU A 70 10.70 -5.09 -1.29
N LEU A 71 9.61 -4.86 -0.54
CA LEU A 71 8.89 -5.92 0.15
C LEU A 71 8.33 -6.95 -0.85
N ARG A 72 7.77 -6.49 -1.97
CA ARG A 72 7.28 -7.35 -3.06
C ARG A 72 8.42 -8.18 -3.65
N ALA A 73 9.56 -7.54 -3.95
CA ALA A 73 10.75 -8.21 -4.47
C ALA A 73 11.23 -9.34 -3.55
N VAL A 74 11.36 -9.08 -2.24
CA VAL A 74 11.78 -10.10 -1.26
C VAL A 74 10.79 -11.26 -1.19
N ARG A 75 9.49 -10.96 -1.23
CA ARG A 75 8.45 -12.00 -1.12
C ARG A 75 8.45 -12.93 -2.33
N TYR A 76 8.53 -12.34 -3.52
CA TYR A 76 8.33 -13.08 -4.77
C TYR A 76 9.60 -13.71 -5.33
N SER A 77 10.79 -13.22 -4.98
CA SER A 77 12.03 -13.82 -5.44
C SER A 77 12.37 -15.09 -4.66
N SER A 78 12.57 -16.20 -5.37
CA SER A 78 12.97 -17.47 -4.75
C SER A 78 14.45 -17.53 -4.37
N THR A 79 15.31 -16.82 -5.10
CA THR A 79 16.77 -16.81 -4.93
C THR A 79 17.33 -15.40 -4.84
N LEU A 80 18.54 -15.26 -4.30
CA LEU A 80 19.24 -13.97 -4.21
C LEU A 80 19.47 -13.35 -5.60
N ASP A 81 19.86 -14.13 -6.61
CA ASP A 81 20.09 -13.60 -7.96
C ASP A 81 18.83 -12.96 -8.57
N ILE A 82 17.67 -13.62 -8.40
CA ILE A 82 16.38 -13.08 -8.86
C ILE A 82 16.03 -11.82 -8.08
N PHE A 83 16.25 -11.82 -6.76
CA PHE A 83 16.06 -10.64 -5.93
C PHE A 83 16.96 -9.46 -6.34
N GLU A 84 18.23 -9.71 -6.63
CA GLU A 84 19.19 -8.68 -7.04
C GLU A 84 18.83 -8.05 -8.38
N LYS A 85 18.37 -8.87 -9.35
CA LYS A 85 17.84 -8.38 -10.61
C LYS A 85 16.64 -7.45 -10.39
N GLU A 86 15.71 -7.87 -9.54
CA GLU A 86 14.53 -7.07 -9.19
C GLU A 86 14.90 -5.78 -8.45
N ARG A 87 15.86 -5.84 -7.51
CA ARG A 87 16.37 -4.69 -6.77
C ARG A 87 16.96 -3.64 -7.71
N ARG A 88 17.71 -4.07 -8.73
CA ARG A 88 18.24 -3.18 -9.78
C ARG A 88 17.12 -2.59 -10.63
N ALA A 89 16.13 -3.39 -11.02
CA ALA A 89 14.96 -2.93 -11.77
C ALA A 89 14.19 -1.84 -11.00
N ILE A 90 13.94 -2.04 -9.70
CA ILE A 90 13.31 -1.06 -8.81
C ILE A 90 14.13 0.22 -8.75
N ARG A 91 15.46 0.12 -8.58
CA ARG A 91 16.34 1.30 -8.56
C ARG A 91 16.23 2.08 -9.87
N LEU A 92 16.28 1.40 -11.00
CA LEU A 92 16.19 2.02 -12.32
C LEU A 92 14.83 2.71 -12.52
N MET A 93 13.74 2.05 -12.15
CA MET A 93 12.39 2.63 -12.15
C MET A 93 12.33 3.93 -11.33
N LEU A 94 12.87 3.94 -10.11
CA LEU A 94 12.85 5.12 -9.25
C LEU A 94 13.68 6.27 -9.85
N LEU A 95 14.86 5.97 -10.39
CA LEU A 95 15.69 6.97 -11.06
C LEU A 95 14.98 7.56 -12.28
N TYR A 96 14.33 6.72 -13.09
CA TYR A 96 13.55 7.14 -14.26
C TYR A 96 12.40 8.08 -13.87
N ASN A 97 11.77 7.83 -12.73
CA ASN A 97 10.70 8.68 -12.19
C ASN A 97 11.21 9.90 -11.37
N GLY A 98 12.49 10.24 -11.50
CA GLY A 98 13.10 11.46 -10.95
C GLY A 98 13.45 11.40 -9.45
N TYR A 99 13.52 10.22 -8.84
CA TYR A 99 13.90 10.09 -7.43
C TYR A 99 15.42 10.34 -7.28
N PRO A 100 15.86 11.21 -6.37
CA PRO A 100 17.29 11.44 -6.12
C PRO A 100 17.99 10.16 -5.66
N SER A 101 19.15 9.84 -6.22
CA SER A 101 19.91 8.63 -5.84
C SER A 101 20.15 8.56 -4.33
N THR A 102 20.50 9.68 -3.70
CA THR A 102 20.71 9.77 -2.25
C THR A 102 19.46 9.39 -1.45
N TYR A 103 18.28 9.80 -1.92
CA TYR A 103 17.00 9.43 -1.31
C TYR A 103 16.75 7.92 -1.43
N ILE A 104 16.97 7.36 -2.62
CA ILE A 104 16.85 5.92 -2.86
C ILE A 104 17.78 5.15 -1.92
N ASP A 105 19.05 5.54 -1.83
CA ASP A 105 20.07 4.88 -1.02
C ASP A 105 19.73 4.90 0.48
N ILE A 106 19.23 6.03 0.99
CA ILE A 106 18.75 6.14 2.37
C ILE A 106 17.61 5.15 2.64
N HIS A 107 16.63 5.07 1.75
CA HIS A 107 15.47 4.21 1.93
C HIS A 107 15.79 2.72 1.75
N PHE A 108 16.69 2.37 0.83
CA PHE A 108 17.22 1.02 0.69
C PHE A 108 17.98 0.61 1.96
N ARG A 109 18.89 1.46 2.46
CA ARG A 109 19.63 1.23 3.70
C ARG A 109 18.69 1.00 4.88
N LYS A 110 17.66 1.84 5.03
CA LYS A 110 16.64 1.68 6.09
C LYS A 110 15.89 0.35 5.96
N PHE A 111 15.49 -0.03 4.76
CA PHE A 111 14.79 -1.30 4.53
C PHE A 111 15.64 -2.49 4.96
N PHE A 112 16.89 -2.57 4.49
CA PHE A 112 17.77 -3.69 4.78
C PHE A 112 18.31 -3.69 6.22
N GLY A 113 18.64 -2.53 6.77
CA GLY A 113 19.10 -2.40 8.17
C GLY A 113 18.03 -2.78 9.20
N ASN A 114 16.74 -2.68 8.85
CA ASN A 114 15.66 -3.18 9.68
C ASN A 114 15.53 -4.72 9.64
N ALA A 115 16.06 -5.36 8.60
CA ALA A 115 15.88 -6.78 8.36
C ALA A 115 17.12 -7.62 8.69
N ILE A 116 18.31 -7.02 8.59
CA ILE A 116 19.62 -7.65 8.83
C ILE A 116 20.32 -6.86 9.96
N SER A 117 20.82 -7.55 10.98
CA SER A 117 21.42 -6.92 12.17
C SER A 117 22.58 -5.98 11.80
N GLN A 118 22.66 -4.85 12.50
CA GLN A 118 23.36 -3.60 12.17
C GLN A 118 24.92 -3.62 12.10
N SER A 119 25.56 -4.74 11.78
CA SER A 119 27.03 -4.80 11.88
C SER A 119 27.78 -4.12 10.71
N SER A 120 27.12 -3.84 9.57
CA SER A 120 27.79 -3.28 8.38
C SER A 120 27.30 -1.87 8.02
N MET A 121 28.26 -0.99 7.70
CA MET A 121 28.03 0.41 7.25
C MET A 121 27.20 0.53 5.96
N ILE A 122 27.08 -0.57 5.21
CA ILE A 122 26.21 -0.71 4.06
C ILE A 122 25.51 -2.06 4.21
N PRO A 123 24.19 -2.11 4.39
CA PRO A 123 23.46 -3.37 4.45
C PRO A 123 23.35 -3.91 3.03
N PHE A 124 24.41 -4.55 2.58
CA PHE A 124 24.46 -5.31 1.35
C PHE A 124 24.13 -6.75 1.69
N ILE A 125 23.30 -7.38 0.86
CA ILE A 125 23.01 -8.81 0.96
C ILE A 125 24.04 -9.50 0.09
N ASP A 126 25.09 -10.01 0.71
CA ASP A 126 26.22 -10.61 0.01
C ASP A 126 26.03 -12.11 -0.28
N ASN A 127 25.12 -12.77 0.44
CA ASN A 127 24.93 -14.21 0.33
C ASN A 127 23.47 -14.66 0.46
N GLU A 128 23.20 -15.86 -0.07
CA GLU A 128 21.88 -16.48 -0.10
C GLU A 128 21.31 -16.68 1.32
N ASN A 129 22.15 -17.01 2.30
CA ASN A 129 21.70 -17.21 3.67
C ASN A 129 21.17 -15.92 4.31
N GLN A 130 21.83 -14.78 4.09
CA GLN A 130 21.35 -13.47 4.53
C GLN A 130 20.03 -13.12 3.87
N PHE A 131 19.90 -13.39 2.57
CA PHE A 131 18.65 -13.22 1.85
C PHE A 131 17.52 -14.07 2.45
N LEU A 132 17.77 -15.35 2.72
CA LEU A 132 16.78 -16.25 3.31
C LEU A 132 16.38 -15.82 4.73
N ILE A 133 17.33 -15.39 5.56
CA ILE A 133 17.05 -14.85 6.90
C ILE A 133 16.16 -13.60 6.80
N MET A 134 16.52 -12.67 5.93
CA MET A 134 15.72 -11.47 5.67
C MET A 134 14.31 -11.85 5.19
N ARG A 135 14.21 -12.75 4.21
CA ARG A 135 12.95 -13.21 3.63
C ARG A 135 12.06 -13.84 4.68
N ASN A 136 12.58 -14.75 5.50
CA ASN A 136 11.85 -15.40 6.58
C ASN A 136 11.38 -14.42 7.66
N ARG A 137 12.08 -13.29 7.87
CA ARG A 137 11.62 -12.23 8.77
C ARG A 137 10.49 -11.37 8.18
N LEU A 138 10.48 -11.20 6.85
CA LEU A 138 9.55 -10.30 6.15
C LEU A 138 8.29 -11.00 5.60
N LEU A 139 8.35 -12.31 5.35
CA LEU A 139 7.22 -13.13 4.93
C LEU A 139 6.06 -13.16 5.94
N PRO A 140 6.28 -13.43 7.26
CA PRO A 140 5.18 -13.55 8.23
C PRO A 140 4.57 -12.20 8.64
N ARG A 141 5.13 -11.07 8.19
CA ARG A 141 4.53 -9.76 8.46
C ARG A 141 3.27 -9.59 7.62
N ALA A 142 2.14 -10.02 8.18
CA ALA A 142 0.82 -9.67 7.65
C ALA A 142 0.76 -8.16 7.43
N SER A 143 0.32 -7.75 6.25
CA SER A 143 0.05 -6.35 5.93
C SER A 143 -0.97 -5.78 6.93
N ALA A 144 -1.02 -4.46 7.12
CA ALA A 144 -1.99 -3.86 8.04
C ALA A 144 -3.43 -4.30 7.74
N LYS A 145 -3.76 -4.46 6.45
CA LYS A 145 -5.07 -4.94 5.98
C LYS A 145 -5.27 -6.44 6.27
N GLU A 146 -4.24 -7.25 6.12
CA GLU A 146 -4.28 -8.68 6.47
C GLU A 146 -4.45 -8.85 7.98
N ARG A 147 -3.76 -8.06 8.81
CA ARG A 147 -3.94 -8.06 10.27
C ARG A 147 -5.36 -7.66 10.65
N GLU A 148 -5.89 -6.60 10.04
CA GLU A 148 -7.27 -6.18 10.29
C GLU A 148 -8.27 -7.28 9.91
N THR A 149 -8.06 -7.92 8.76
CA THR A 149 -8.89 -9.05 8.30
C THR A 149 -8.77 -10.25 9.25
N GLN A 150 -7.57 -10.61 9.69
CA GLN A 150 -7.33 -11.67 10.67
C GLN A 150 -7.99 -11.36 12.01
N HIS A 151 -7.89 -10.11 12.49
CA HIS A 151 -8.58 -9.67 13.71
C HIS A 151 -10.10 -9.76 13.57
N ARG A 152 -10.66 -9.37 12.42
CA ARG A 152 -12.10 -9.50 12.15
C ARG A 152 -12.53 -10.97 12.14
N ILE A 153 -11.79 -11.86 11.47
CA ILE A 153 -12.08 -13.30 11.44
C ILE A 153 -11.99 -13.91 12.84
N ALA A 154 -10.97 -13.57 13.61
CA ALA A 154 -10.82 -14.03 14.99
C ALA A 154 -11.98 -13.54 15.88
N ALA A 155 -12.40 -12.28 15.73
CA ALA A 155 -13.54 -11.74 16.46
C ALA A 155 -14.87 -12.44 16.11
N VAL A 156 -15.06 -12.84 14.85
CA VAL A 156 -16.24 -13.62 14.43
C VAL A 156 -16.23 -15.01 15.07
N ARG A 157 -15.09 -15.72 15.04
CA ARG A 157 -14.96 -17.07 15.63
C ARG A 157 -15.24 -17.08 17.14
N LEU A 158 -14.72 -16.11 17.88
CA LEU A 158 -14.99 -15.98 19.32
C LEU A 158 -16.48 -15.75 19.62
N ASN A 159 -17.20 -15.06 18.73
CA ASN A 159 -18.64 -14.86 18.87
C ASN A 159 -19.47 -16.11 18.48
N GLU A 160 -18.92 -17.03 17.70
CA GLU A 160 -19.54 -18.30 17.35
C GLU A 160 -19.33 -19.34 18.47
N GLU A 161 -18.12 -19.44 19.02
CA GLU A 161 -17.80 -20.36 20.14
C GLU A 161 -18.56 -20.01 21.43
N THR A 162 -18.87 -18.74 21.66
CA THR A 162 -19.69 -18.28 22.80
C THR A 162 -21.20 -18.49 22.61
N LYS A 163 -21.66 -18.80 21.39
CA LYS A 163 -23.05 -19.22 21.15
C LYS A 163 -23.24 -20.71 21.42
N ASP A 164 -22.27 -21.55 21.04
CA ASP A 164 -22.36 -23.01 21.24
C ASP A 164 -22.19 -23.45 22.70
N THR A 165 -21.53 -22.64 23.54
CA THR A 165 -21.37 -22.92 24.97
C THR A 165 -22.57 -22.49 25.83
N ASN A 166 -23.44 -21.59 25.35
CA ASN A 166 -24.60 -21.12 26.12
C ASN A 166 -25.84 -22.02 26.06
N ASP A 167 -25.85 -23.06 25.21
CA ASP A 167 -26.97 -24.02 25.12
C ASP A 167 -26.83 -25.23 26.06
N LYS A 168 -25.71 -25.40 26.77
CA LYS A 168 -25.50 -26.55 27.70
C LYS A 168 -25.52 -26.23 29.19
N GLU A 169 -25.51 -24.96 29.59
CA GLU A 169 -25.52 -24.58 31.02
C GLU A 169 -26.73 -23.69 31.37
N LYS A 170 -27.94 -24.25 31.25
CA LYS A 170 -29.14 -23.73 31.94
C LYS A 170 -29.59 -24.72 33.01
N ARG A 171 -28.87 -24.76 34.14
CA ARG A 171 -29.41 -25.24 35.43
C ARG A 171 -28.45 -24.96 36.58
N THR A 172 -28.29 -23.69 36.96
CA THR A 172 -28.18 -23.32 38.38
C THR A 172 -28.39 -21.83 38.56
N MET A 173 -29.20 -21.50 39.55
CA MET A 173 -29.67 -20.16 39.87
C MET A 173 -28.51 -19.28 40.35
N ILE A 174 -28.16 -18.25 39.59
CA ILE A 174 -27.58 -17.03 40.15
C ILE A 174 -28.21 -15.83 39.45
N THR A 175 -28.97 -15.08 40.25
CA THR A 175 -29.52 -13.77 39.95
C THR A 175 -28.38 -12.81 39.61
N THR A 176 -28.00 -12.74 38.33
CA THR A 176 -27.16 -11.67 37.81
C THR A 176 -28.03 -10.74 36.99
N ILE A 177 -28.08 -9.49 37.45
CA ILE A 177 -28.70 -8.36 36.79
C ILE A 177 -28.29 -8.40 35.31
N PRO A 178 -29.21 -8.48 34.35
CA PRO A 178 -28.86 -8.52 32.95
C PRO A 178 -28.15 -7.21 32.62
N LYS A 179 -26.86 -7.28 32.30
CA LYS A 179 -26.15 -6.20 31.59
C LYS A 179 -26.91 -6.00 30.30
N GLN A 180 -27.77 -4.98 30.29
CA GLN A 180 -28.44 -4.54 29.08
C GLN A 180 -27.38 -4.34 28.01
N ASN A 181 -27.48 -5.17 26.98
CA ASN A 181 -26.70 -5.12 25.77
C ASN A 181 -26.70 -3.65 25.32
N LYS A 182 -25.57 -2.94 25.43
CA LYS A 182 -25.44 -1.58 24.91
C LYS A 182 -25.62 -1.69 23.40
N GLN A 183 -26.86 -1.55 22.95
CA GLN A 183 -27.19 -1.50 21.53
C GLN A 183 -26.25 -0.48 20.91
N ASN A 184 -25.56 -0.92 19.87
CA ASN A 184 -24.50 -0.17 19.24
C ASN A 184 -25.10 1.17 18.77
N LYS A 185 -24.78 2.28 19.45
CA LYS A 185 -25.44 3.60 19.29
C LYS A 185 -25.40 4.13 17.85
N PHE A 186 -24.60 3.51 17.00
CA PHE A 186 -24.35 3.89 15.62
C PHE A 186 -24.93 2.92 14.59
N ALA A 187 -25.63 1.84 14.99
CA ALA A 187 -26.14 0.84 14.06
C ALA A 187 -27.04 1.44 12.95
N ASN A 188 -27.76 2.53 13.26
CA ASN A 188 -28.66 3.21 12.32
C ASN A 188 -28.15 4.62 11.98
N THR A 189 -26.84 4.83 11.80
CA THR A 189 -26.27 6.16 11.49
C THR A 189 -25.34 6.10 10.27
N LEU A 190 -25.59 6.94 9.28
CA LEU A 190 -24.72 7.13 8.12
C LEU A 190 -23.92 8.43 8.27
N PHE A 191 -22.59 8.32 8.30
CA PHE A 191 -21.71 9.48 8.42
C PHE A 191 -21.16 9.88 7.05
N LEU A 192 -21.48 11.09 6.61
CA LEU A 192 -20.91 11.68 5.40
C LEU A 192 -20.06 12.88 5.78
N HIS A 193 -18.78 12.85 5.40
CA HIS A 193 -17.85 13.94 5.64
C HIS A 193 -17.39 14.55 4.33
N TYR A 194 -17.38 15.88 4.25
CA TYR A 194 -16.83 16.62 3.11
C TYR A 194 -15.82 17.67 3.56
N THR A 195 -14.87 17.99 2.67
CA THR A 195 -13.91 19.08 2.89
C THR A 195 -14.63 20.41 2.79
N HIS A 196 -14.51 21.25 3.81
CA HIS A 196 -15.20 22.54 3.81
C HIS A 196 -14.51 23.52 2.87
N GLU A 197 -15.24 23.95 1.84
CA GLU A 197 -14.88 25.10 1.02
C GLU A 197 -15.98 26.17 1.15
N LYS A 198 -15.62 27.46 1.06
CA LYS A 198 -16.61 28.56 1.18
C LYS A 198 -17.77 28.39 0.20
N ARG A 199 -17.49 27.94 -1.03
CA ARG A 199 -18.52 27.67 -2.07
C ARG A 199 -19.44 26.49 -1.74
N LEU A 200 -19.06 25.64 -0.78
CA LEU A 200 -19.83 24.46 -0.36
C LEU A 200 -20.57 24.69 0.97
N HIS A 201 -20.79 25.95 1.37
CA HIS A 201 -21.50 26.26 2.61
C HIS A 201 -22.94 25.71 2.62
N SER A 202 -23.64 25.77 1.48
CA SER A 202 -24.98 25.22 1.30
C SER A 202 -25.01 23.70 1.11
N MET A 203 -23.85 23.08 0.83
CA MET A 203 -23.75 21.67 0.43
C MET A 203 -24.32 20.73 1.49
N LYS A 204 -24.14 21.04 2.78
CA LYS A 204 -24.75 20.25 3.86
C LYS A 204 -26.27 20.15 3.72
N ARG A 205 -26.95 21.27 3.44
CA ARG A 205 -28.41 21.30 3.24
C ARG A 205 -28.80 20.55 1.96
N GLN A 206 -28.03 20.75 0.89
CA GLN A 206 -28.27 20.05 -0.39
C GLN A 206 -28.15 18.54 -0.25
N ILE A 207 -27.14 18.04 0.46
CA ILE A 207 -26.97 16.61 0.73
C ILE A 207 -28.15 16.05 1.51
N HIS A 208 -28.63 16.75 2.54
CA HIS A 208 -29.82 16.32 3.27
C HIS A 208 -31.07 16.29 2.37
N LYS A 209 -31.24 17.31 1.51
CA LYS A 209 -32.35 17.38 0.56
C LYS A 209 -32.30 16.24 -0.46
N ILE A 210 -31.14 16.01 -1.07
CA ILE A 210 -30.92 14.90 -2.01
C ILE A 210 -31.18 13.56 -1.31
N PHE A 211 -30.68 13.38 -0.08
CA PHE A 211 -30.93 12.15 0.67
C PHE A 211 -32.44 11.96 0.92
N SER A 212 -33.16 13.00 1.34
CA SER A 212 -34.61 12.94 1.54
C SER A 212 -35.38 12.58 0.28
N GLU A 213 -35.03 13.19 -0.86
CA GLU A 213 -35.74 13.00 -2.13
C GLU A 213 -35.44 11.63 -2.75
N THR A 214 -34.17 11.22 -2.74
CA THR A 214 -33.74 9.97 -3.40
C THR A 214 -34.17 8.72 -2.65
N PHE A 215 -34.20 8.78 -1.31
CA PHE A 215 -34.39 7.57 -0.49
C PHE A 215 -35.77 7.48 0.16
N GLN A 216 -36.70 8.39 -0.14
CA GLN A 216 -37.98 8.57 0.57
C GLN A 216 -38.73 7.26 0.86
N ASP A 217 -38.75 6.33 -0.10
CA ASP A 217 -39.48 5.06 0.00
C ASP A 217 -38.58 3.83 0.21
N THR A 218 -37.34 4.04 0.65
CA THR A 218 -36.35 2.97 0.85
C THR A 218 -36.06 2.75 2.33
N LEU A 219 -35.59 1.55 2.68
CA LEU A 219 -35.11 1.25 4.04
C LEU A 219 -33.96 2.17 4.51
N ALA A 220 -33.28 2.84 3.59
CA ALA A 220 -32.24 3.80 3.90
C ALA A 220 -32.77 5.02 4.68
N MET A 221 -34.07 5.33 4.63
CA MET A 221 -34.68 6.38 5.47
C MET A 221 -34.64 6.09 6.96
N ASN A 222 -34.52 4.82 7.33
CA ASN A 222 -34.36 4.44 8.74
C ASN A 222 -32.95 4.80 9.27
N LEU A 223 -32.02 5.18 8.39
CA LEU A 223 -30.69 5.64 8.77
C LEU A 223 -30.70 7.13 9.10
N ARG A 224 -30.14 7.47 10.26
CA ARG A 224 -29.84 8.85 10.62
C ARG A 224 -28.62 9.33 9.83
N LEU A 225 -28.83 10.13 8.79
CA LEU A 225 -27.73 10.79 8.08
C LEU A 225 -27.12 11.92 8.93
N ILE A 226 -25.81 11.83 9.19
CA ILE A 226 -25.02 12.89 9.82
C ILE A 226 -24.02 13.41 8.80
N VAL A 227 -24.26 14.63 8.32
CA VAL A 227 -23.36 15.34 7.43
C VAL A 227 -22.46 16.28 8.23
N GLY A 228 -21.18 15.93 8.29
CA GLY A 228 -20.14 16.71 8.94
C GLY A 228 -19.20 17.36 7.93
N HIS A 229 -18.60 18.49 8.31
CA HIS A 229 -17.46 19.02 7.58
C HIS A 229 -16.15 18.58 8.26
N ARG A 230 -15.13 18.23 7.49
CA ARG A 230 -13.76 18.11 8.01
C ARG A 230 -13.13 19.52 8.05
N ASN A 231 -13.60 20.37 8.94
CA ASN A 231 -12.87 21.58 9.33
C ASN A 231 -11.93 21.20 10.46
N HIS A 232 -10.78 20.62 10.14
CA HIS A 232 -9.67 20.67 11.07
C HIS A 232 -9.20 22.12 11.10
N ARG A 233 -9.56 22.87 12.17
CA ARG A 233 -9.02 24.20 12.46
C ARG A 233 -7.48 24.23 12.45
N ASN A 234 -6.83 23.07 12.53
CA ASN A 234 -5.39 22.91 12.56
C ASN A 234 -4.73 22.46 11.23
N ILE A 235 -5.46 22.29 10.12
CA ILE A 235 -4.79 22.06 8.81
C ILE A 235 -3.90 23.26 8.46
N GLY A 236 -4.32 24.48 8.84
CA GLY A 236 -3.46 25.67 8.75
C GLY A 236 -2.16 25.50 9.55
N HIS A 237 -2.20 25.02 10.80
CA HIS A 237 -0.99 24.77 11.57
C HIS A 237 -0.14 23.61 11.04
N GLU A 238 -0.74 22.55 10.50
CA GLU A 238 0.01 21.43 9.90
C GLU A 238 0.68 21.81 8.56
N LEU A 239 0.07 22.69 7.77
CA LEU A 239 0.63 23.20 6.52
C LEU A 239 1.59 24.38 6.76
N ILE A 240 1.33 25.25 7.75
CA ILE A 240 2.18 26.41 8.09
C ILE A 240 3.46 25.98 8.83
N GLN A 241 3.43 24.90 9.63
CA GLN A 241 4.66 24.33 10.21
C GLN A 241 5.56 23.63 9.19
N LYS A 242 5.14 23.55 7.92
CA LYS A 242 5.97 23.08 6.80
C LYS A 242 6.53 24.24 5.98
N ARG A 243 6.70 25.45 6.54
CA ARG A 243 7.60 26.44 5.94
C ARG A 243 8.96 25.75 5.72
N PRO A 244 9.49 25.68 4.49
CA PRO A 244 10.86 25.24 4.27
C PRO A 244 11.75 26.07 5.18
N THR A 245 12.66 25.43 5.91
CA THR A 245 13.66 26.15 6.71
C THR A 245 14.33 27.19 5.82
N ALA A 246 14.60 28.40 6.33
CA ALA A 246 15.17 29.49 5.53
C ALA A 246 16.46 29.10 4.79
N SER A 247 17.15 28.04 5.23
CA SER A 247 18.27 27.39 4.53
C SER A 247 17.94 26.90 3.12
N ILE A 248 16.69 26.50 2.85
CA ILE A 248 16.21 26.00 1.55
C ILE A 248 15.86 27.16 0.62
N LEU A 249 15.49 28.32 1.18
CA LEU A 249 15.10 29.52 0.42
C LEU A 249 16.27 30.47 0.15
N LYS A 250 17.46 30.21 0.73
CA LYS A 250 18.67 30.93 0.35
C LYS A 250 19.10 30.41 -1.03
N PRO A 251 19.24 31.27 -2.05
CA PRO A 251 19.84 30.86 -3.32
C PRO A 251 21.21 30.27 -3.01
N GLN A 252 21.43 29.01 -3.38
CA GLN A 252 22.76 28.42 -3.30
C GLN A 252 23.67 29.30 -4.16
N GLN A 253 24.63 29.97 -3.52
CA GLN A 253 25.72 30.62 -4.24
C GLN A 253 26.44 29.52 -5.01
N LEU A 254 26.19 29.47 -6.31
CA LEU A 254 26.94 28.63 -7.22
C LEU A 254 28.43 29.01 -7.07
N PRO A 255 29.33 28.03 -6.93
CA PRO A 255 30.75 28.31 -6.90
C PRO A 255 31.13 29.01 -8.20
N SER A 256 31.47 30.29 -8.09
CA SER A 256 32.05 31.06 -9.17
C SER A 256 33.36 30.41 -9.59
N LYS A 257 33.46 30.10 -10.89
CA LYS A 257 34.59 29.55 -11.65
C LYS A 257 34.72 28.03 -11.66
N VAL A 258 34.05 27.41 -12.62
CA VAL A 258 34.66 26.31 -13.40
C VAL A 258 34.88 26.87 -14.80
N PHE A 259 36.15 27.08 -15.16
CA PHE A 259 36.55 27.37 -16.52
C PHE A 259 36.24 26.15 -17.39
N LEU A 260 35.26 26.27 -18.27
CA LEU A 260 35.10 25.35 -19.40
C LEU A 260 36.21 25.68 -20.40
N VAL A 261 37.23 24.83 -20.46
CA VAL A 261 38.18 24.80 -21.56
C VAL A 261 37.44 24.20 -22.75
N ASN A 262 37.16 25.04 -23.75
CA ASN A 262 36.70 24.61 -25.06
C ASN A 262 37.82 23.84 -25.76
N SER A 263 37.63 22.54 -26.00
CA SER A 263 38.36 21.82 -27.05
C SER A 263 37.36 21.44 -28.15
N CYS A 264 37.37 22.24 -29.22
CA CYS A 264 36.85 21.85 -30.51
C CYS A 264 37.68 20.69 -31.04
N LEU A 265 37.06 19.54 -31.30
CA LEU A 265 37.60 18.54 -32.22
C LEU A 265 36.80 18.63 -33.53
N PRO A 266 37.46 18.68 -34.69
CA PRO A 266 36.78 18.69 -35.97
C PRO A 266 36.28 17.29 -36.31
N VAL A 267 35.06 17.24 -36.81
CA VAL A 267 34.48 16.09 -37.52
C VAL A 267 35.20 15.98 -38.86
N ILE A 268 35.93 14.89 -39.07
CA ILE A 268 36.42 14.50 -40.40
C ILE A 268 35.47 13.43 -40.92
N PHE A 269 34.78 13.73 -42.02
CA PHE A 269 34.12 12.74 -42.86
C PHE A 269 35.17 12.10 -43.78
N ASN A 270 35.22 10.76 -43.76
CA ASN A 270 35.52 9.90 -44.90
C ASN A 270 34.90 8.53 -44.63
#